data_AF-A0A4Y6IFR0-F1
#
_entry.id   AF-A0A4Y6IFR0-F1
#
_cell.length_a   1.000
_cell.length_b   1.000
_cell.length_c   1.000
_cell.angle_alpha   90.00
_cell.angle_beta   90.00
_cell.angle_gamma   90.00
#
_symmetry.space_group_name_H-M   'P 1'
#
loop_
_entity.id
_entity.type
_entity.pdbx_description
1 polymer ?
#
loop_
_entity_poly.entity_id
_entity_poly.type
_entity_poly.pdbx_seq_one_letter_code
_entity_poly.pdbx_strand_id
1 'polypeptide(L)'
;MTHQLFRVGRVNNNHGFSLIELVIVIVILGILAATAIPRFLNVTDDAENASVDGVAGGLATAVGFTRSQWEVDGRRNANVVLDGTNIAIDPRFGFATDAVSGANTDATAMSQDSCQRVFNAVLQSAPRNVTQGQDARKVRFIVSMIGGAGGSGTAIDGTLVPGLDLCVYHQSAAVKLDPQTGIPTESLTLEIGNGVVYNPGTGQVLSFTN
;
A
#
# COMPACT_ATOMS: atom_id res chain seq x y z
N MET A 1 -49.34 -43.04 -61.80
CA MET A 1 -48.45 -43.69 -60.82
C MET A 1 -47.98 -42.62 -59.86
N THR A 2 -48.66 -42.50 -58.71
CA THR A 2 -48.51 -41.39 -57.75
C THR A 2 -47.37 -41.66 -56.78
N HIS A 3 -46.31 -40.86 -56.83
CA HIS A 3 -45.24 -40.84 -55.83
C HIS A 3 -45.76 -40.18 -54.54
N GLN A 4 -45.87 -40.96 -53.46
CA GLN A 4 -46.13 -40.43 -52.12
C GLN A 4 -44.83 -39.86 -51.53
N LEU A 5 -44.87 -38.58 -51.15
CA LEU A 5 -43.84 -37.89 -50.38
C LEU A 5 -43.86 -38.38 -48.92
N PHE A 6 -42.72 -38.90 -48.45
CA PHE A 6 -42.52 -39.27 -47.05
C PHE A 6 -42.28 -37.99 -46.22
N ARG A 7 -43.26 -37.61 -45.39
CA ARG A 7 -43.18 -36.45 -44.49
C ARG A 7 -42.50 -36.86 -43.19
N VAL A 8 -41.26 -36.43 -42.98
CA VAL A 8 -40.56 -36.58 -41.69
C VAL A 8 -41.20 -35.63 -40.67
N GLY A 9 -41.85 -36.20 -39.65
CA GLY A 9 -42.35 -35.47 -38.48
C GLY A 9 -41.21 -35.17 -37.51
N ARG A 10 -40.97 -33.89 -37.22
CA ARG A 10 -39.99 -33.43 -36.23
C ARG A 10 -40.61 -33.55 -34.83
N VAL A 11 -40.03 -34.37 -33.96
CA VAL A 11 -40.47 -34.53 -32.57
C VAL A 11 -39.93 -33.35 -31.74
N ASN A 12 -40.81 -32.46 -31.30
CA ASN A 12 -40.47 -31.39 -30.36
C ASN A 12 -40.72 -31.86 -28.93
N ASN A 13 -39.69 -32.41 -28.29
CA ASN A 13 -39.71 -32.72 -26.85
C ASN A 13 -39.40 -31.46 -26.03
N ASN A 14 -40.36 -30.53 -25.92
CA ASN A 14 -40.26 -29.44 -24.95
C ASN A 14 -40.80 -29.93 -23.60
N HIS A 15 -39.96 -30.64 -22.84
CA HIS A 15 -40.21 -30.86 -21.42
C HIS A 15 -40.05 -29.52 -20.70
N GLY A 16 -41.15 -28.97 -20.17
CA GLY A 16 -41.11 -27.78 -19.33
C GLY A 16 -40.41 -28.07 -18.00
N PHE A 17 -39.61 -27.12 -17.53
CA PHE A 17 -38.94 -27.19 -16.22
C PHE A 17 -39.98 -27.19 -15.10
N SER A 18 -39.82 -28.05 -14.09
CA SER A 18 -40.77 -28.12 -12.98
C SER A 18 -40.63 -26.92 -12.04
N LEU A 19 -41.75 -26.43 -11.50
CA LEU A 19 -41.75 -25.37 -10.48
C LEU A 19 -40.90 -25.77 -9.26
N ILE A 20 -40.92 -27.06 -8.89
CA ILE A 20 -40.12 -27.56 -7.76
C ILE A 20 -38.62 -27.60 -8.07
N GLU A 21 -38.24 -27.86 -9.33
CA GLU A 21 -36.83 -27.82 -9.75
C GLU A 21 -36.27 -26.40 -9.65
N LEU A 22 -37.07 -25.39 -9.99
CA LEU A 22 -36.63 -24.00 -9.84
C LEU A 22 -36.52 -23.61 -8.37
N VAL A 23 -37.47 -24.04 -7.53
CA VAL A 23 -37.46 -23.74 -6.08
C VAL A 23 -36.27 -24.40 -5.39
N ILE A 24 -35.96 -25.67 -5.66
CA ILE A 24 -34.82 -26.33 -5.01
C ILE A 24 -33.48 -25.68 -5.41
N VAL A 25 -33.35 -25.22 -6.65
CA VAL A 25 -32.15 -24.52 -7.12
C VAL A 25 -31.92 -23.21 -6.37
N ILE A 26 -32.95 -22.36 -6.22
CA ILE A 26 -32.79 -21.11 -5.48
C ILE A 26 -32.52 -21.33 -3.99
N VAL A 27 -33.06 -22.41 -3.40
CA VAL A 27 -32.78 -22.80 -2.01
C VAL A 27 -31.32 -23.22 -1.85
N ILE A 28 -30.80 -24.06 -2.75
CA ILE A 28 -29.40 -24.48 -2.74
C ILE A 28 -28.48 -23.27 -2.93
N LEU A 29 -28.76 -22.41 -3.92
CA LEU A 29 -28.00 -21.18 -4.15
C LEU A 29 -28.03 -20.25 -2.92
N GLY A 30 -29.17 -20.16 -2.22
CA GLY A 30 -29.30 -19.39 -0.99
C GLY A 30 -28.38 -19.88 0.13
N ILE A 31 -28.30 -21.20 0.35
CA ILE A 31 -27.43 -21.79 1.38
C ILE A 31 -25.94 -21.62 1.02
N LEU A 32 -25.59 -21.82 -0.24
CA LEU A 32 -24.21 -21.61 -0.72
C LEU A 32 -23.79 -20.13 -0.58
N ALA A 33 -24.67 -19.19 -0.92
CA ALA A 33 -24.39 -17.77 -0.77
C ALA A 33 -24.23 -17.36 0.72
N ALA A 34 -25.12 -17.85 1.60
CA ALA A 34 -25.07 -17.53 3.03
C ALA A 34 -23.77 -17.97 3.71
N THR A 35 -23.18 -19.09 3.27
CA THR A 35 -21.91 -19.60 3.82
C THR A 35 -20.66 -19.03 3.14
N ALA A 36 -20.75 -18.66 1.86
CA ALA A 36 -19.60 -18.14 1.10
C ALA A 36 -19.33 -16.64 1.34
N ILE A 37 -20.37 -15.81 1.50
CA ILE A 37 -20.22 -14.35 1.63
C ILE A 37 -19.30 -13.94 2.80
N PRO A 38 -19.48 -14.45 4.03
CA PRO A 38 -18.64 -14.04 5.17
C PRO A 38 -17.16 -14.36 4.96
N ARG A 39 -16.86 -15.52 4.36
CA ARG A 39 -15.48 -15.93 4.08
C ARG A 39 -14.85 -15.08 2.99
N PHE A 40 -15.61 -14.71 1.96
CA PHE A 40 -15.11 -13.89 0.85
C PHE A 40 -14.69 -12.48 1.31
N LEU A 41 -15.44 -11.88 2.24
CA LEU A 41 -15.09 -10.59 2.83
C LEU A 41 -13.76 -10.65 3.59
N ASN A 42 -13.60 -11.61 4.50
CA ASN A 42 -12.38 -11.76 5.30
C ASN A 42 -11.11 -11.98 4.44
N VAL A 43 -11.22 -12.74 3.34
CA VAL A 43 -10.08 -12.97 2.43
C VAL A 43 -9.61 -11.69 1.76
N THR A 44 -10.51 -10.73 1.53
CA THR A 44 -10.15 -9.45 0.94
C THR A 44 -9.32 -8.64 1.93
N ASP A 45 -9.78 -8.53 3.18
CA ASP A 45 -9.06 -7.80 4.23
C ASP A 45 -7.70 -8.43 4.53
N ASP A 46 -7.63 -9.77 4.60
CA ASP A 46 -6.37 -10.51 4.76
C ASP A 46 -5.41 -10.26 3.60
N ALA A 47 -5.91 -10.22 2.36
CA ALA A 47 -5.10 -9.94 1.18
C ALA A 47 -4.58 -8.48 1.17
N GLU A 48 -5.36 -7.54 1.69
CA GLU A 48 -4.94 -6.15 1.84
C GLU A 48 -3.85 -6.00 2.90
N ASN A 49 -4.02 -6.61 4.07
CA ASN A 49 -3.01 -6.63 5.12
C ASN A 49 -1.70 -7.27 4.65
N ALA A 50 -1.79 -8.44 3.99
CA ALA A 50 -0.62 -9.09 3.40
C ALA A 50 0.07 -8.23 2.33
N SER A 51 -0.69 -7.44 1.57
CA SER A 51 -0.13 -6.48 0.60
C SER A 51 0.61 -5.34 1.30
N VAL A 52 0.11 -4.83 2.41
CA VAL A 52 0.77 -3.79 3.21
C VAL A 52 2.05 -4.33 3.84
N ASP A 53 2.00 -5.52 4.43
CA ASP A 53 3.18 -6.19 5.00
C ASP A 53 4.25 -6.47 3.93
N GLY A 54 3.84 -6.88 2.73
CA GLY A 54 4.75 -7.07 1.60
C GLY A 54 5.47 -5.77 1.20
N VAL A 55 4.75 -4.64 1.19
CA VAL A 55 5.34 -3.33 0.92
C VAL A 55 6.25 -2.89 2.06
N ALA A 56 5.87 -3.11 3.32
CA ALA A 56 6.69 -2.81 4.48
C ALA A 56 8.01 -3.59 4.46
N GLY A 57 7.97 -4.89 4.16
CA GLY A 57 9.18 -5.72 4.03
C GLY A 57 10.08 -5.28 2.87
N GLY A 58 9.48 -4.92 1.73
CA GLY A 58 10.21 -4.36 0.59
C GLY A 58 10.88 -3.02 0.94
N LEU A 59 10.18 -2.14 1.63
CA LEU A 59 10.69 -0.84 2.06
C LEU A 59 11.80 -0.99 3.11
N ALA A 60 11.64 -1.88 4.09
CA ALA A 60 12.67 -2.19 5.08
C ALA A 60 13.97 -2.65 4.41
N THR A 61 13.85 -3.55 3.42
CA THR A 61 14.99 -4.05 2.63
C THR A 61 15.66 -2.92 1.84
N ALA A 62 14.86 -2.09 1.17
CA ALA A 62 15.36 -0.98 0.35
C ALA A 62 16.08 0.11 1.16
N VAL A 63 15.51 0.49 2.32
CA VAL A 63 16.13 1.41 3.27
C VAL A 63 17.43 0.80 3.82
N GLY A 64 17.42 -0.49 4.12
CA GLY A 64 18.63 -1.24 4.52
C GLY A 64 19.73 -1.20 3.46
N PHE A 65 19.40 -1.34 2.18
CA PHE A 65 20.38 -1.19 1.09
C PHE A 65 20.91 0.23 0.97
N THR A 66 20.04 1.23 1.09
CA THR A 66 20.45 2.65 1.10
C THR A 66 21.47 2.91 2.21
N ARG A 67 21.18 2.42 3.43
CA ARG A 67 22.13 2.49 4.54
C ARG A 67 23.42 1.75 4.22
N SER A 68 23.34 0.54 3.69
CA SER A 68 24.51 -0.28 3.36
C SER A 68 25.44 0.41 2.36
N GLN A 69 24.89 1.12 1.37
CA GLN A 69 25.71 1.93 0.45
C GLN A 69 26.40 3.08 1.17
N TRP A 70 25.69 3.81 2.04
CA TRP A 70 26.27 4.89 2.83
C TRP A 70 27.42 4.42 3.74
N GLU A 71 27.28 3.22 4.29
CA GLU A 71 28.31 2.55 5.10
C GLU A 71 29.55 2.21 4.25
N VAL A 72 29.35 1.69 3.03
CA VAL A 72 30.43 1.39 2.07
C VAL A 72 31.14 2.65 1.59
N ASP A 73 30.41 3.76 1.43
CA ASP A 73 30.97 5.08 1.09
C ASP A 73 31.75 5.73 2.24
N GLY A 74 31.79 5.07 3.41
CA GLY A 74 32.57 5.49 4.57
C GLY A 74 31.89 6.54 5.43
N ARG A 75 30.56 6.73 5.29
CA ARG A 75 29.74 7.60 6.16
C ARG A 75 30.09 9.10 6.13
N ARG A 76 30.54 9.62 4.99
CA ARG A 76 31.02 11.02 4.87
C ARG A 76 30.17 11.89 3.95
N ASN A 77 29.10 11.32 3.43
CA ASN A 77 28.25 11.88 2.40
C ASN A 77 26.82 12.03 2.91
N ALA A 78 26.12 13.05 2.41
CA ALA A 78 24.69 13.28 2.66
C ALA A 78 23.81 12.78 1.50
N ASN A 79 24.40 11.99 0.59
CA ASN A 79 23.72 11.34 -0.52
C ASN A 79 24.44 10.05 -0.90
N VAL A 80 23.70 9.05 -1.38
CA VAL A 80 24.24 7.84 -2.01
C VAL A 80 23.59 7.66 -3.37
N VAL A 81 24.26 6.92 -4.26
CA VAL A 81 23.69 6.53 -5.55
C VAL A 81 23.29 5.06 -5.47
N LEU A 82 21.99 4.79 -5.55
CA LEU A 82 21.42 3.45 -5.60
C LEU A 82 20.81 3.23 -6.99
N ASP A 83 21.34 2.28 -7.77
CA ASP A 83 20.87 1.98 -9.14
C ASP A 83 20.78 3.21 -10.06
N GLY A 84 21.75 4.13 -9.94
CA GLY A 84 21.78 5.39 -10.71
C GLY A 84 20.84 6.48 -10.19
N THR A 85 20.11 6.23 -9.10
CA THR A 85 19.24 7.19 -8.43
C THR A 85 19.95 7.81 -7.23
N ASN A 86 19.94 9.14 -7.13
CA ASN A 86 20.51 9.85 -6.00
C ASN A 86 19.52 9.85 -4.82
N ILE A 87 19.91 9.26 -3.70
CA ILE A 87 19.13 9.24 -2.46
C ILE A 87 19.83 10.15 -1.45
N ALA A 88 19.11 11.16 -0.95
CA ALA A 88 19.59 12.02 0.12
C ALA A 88 19.43 11.32 1.47
N ILE A 89 20.41 11.50 2.36
CA ILE A 89 20.51 10.78 3.63
C ILE A 89 20.90 11.75 4.73
N ASP A 90 20.31 11.57 5.92
CA ASP A 90 20.82 12.23 7.13
C ASP A 90 22.16 11.61 7.56
N PRO A 91 23.30 12.32 7.50
CA PRO A 91 24.60 11.75 7.85
C PRO A 91 24.72 11.40 9.36
N ARG A 92 23.80 11.85 10.21
CA ARG A 92 23.72 11.42 11.61
C ARG A 92 23.25 9.98 11.74
N PHE A 93 22.40 9.53 10.82
CA PHE A 93 21.72 8.23 10.92
C PHE A 93 22.06 7.28 9.79
N GLY A 94 22.23 7.74 8.56
CA GLY A 94 22.52 6.89 7.41
C GLY A 94 21.30 6.34 6.69
N PHE A 95 20.10 6.88 6.91
CA PHE A 95 18.88 6.46 6.23
C PHE A 95 18.30 7.55 5.32
N ALA A 96 17.51 7.11 4.33
CA ALA A 96 16.94 7.97 3.30
C ALA A 96 16.02 9.05 3.90
N THR A 97 16.25 10.31 3.54
CA THR A 97 15.42 11.45 3.92
C THR A 97 14.87 12.21 2.73
N ASP A 98 15.45 12.04 1.53
CA ASP A 98 14.93 12.56 0.27
C ASP A 98 15.49 11.76 -0.93
N ALA A 99 15.08 12.08 -2.15
CA ALA A 99 15.67 11.58 -3.40
C ALA A 99 16.04 12.71 -4.38
N VAL A 100 16.21 13.94 -3.87
CA VAL A 100 16.63 15.11 -4.66
C VAL A 100 17.99 15.60 -4.19
N SER A 101 18.85 15.99 -5.13
CA SER A 101 20.15 16.59 -4.82
C SER A 101 19.97 17.96 -4.16
N GLY A 102 20.68 18.20 -3.05
CA GLY A 102 20.60 19.46 -2.28
C GLY A 102 19.31 19.63 -1.46
N ALA A 103 18.50 18.57 -1.32
CA ALA A 103 17.35 18.58 -0.44
C ALA A 103 17.73 18.69 1.04
N ASN A 104 16.72 19.00 1.87
CA ASN A 104 16.88 18.86 3.31
C ASN A 104 17.11 17.39 3.67
N THR A 105 18.21 17.10 4.36
CA THR A 105 18.56 15.75 4.78
C THR A 105 18.19 15.45 6.23
N ASP A 106 17.65 16.42 6.97
CA ASP A 106 17.41 16.30 8.41
C ASP A 106 16.20 15.39 8.71
N ALA A 107 16.44 14.31 9.45
CA ALA A 107 15.43 13.36 9.90
C ALA A 107 14.36 13.95 10.86
N THR A 108 14.56 15.15 11.39
CA THR A 108 13.60 15.91 12.23
C THR A 108 12.88 17.03 11.48
N ALA A 109 13.11 17.14 10.17
CA ALA A 109 12.46 18.13 9.31
C ALA A 109 12.09 17.52 7.94
N MET A 110 11.53 16.32 7.96
CA MET A 110 10.94 15.69 6.78
C MET A 110 9.66 16.41 6.36
N SER A 111 9.29 16.24 5.10
CA SER A 111 8.04 16.74 4.52
C SER A 111 7.27 15.57 3.91
N GLN A 112 5.97 15.72 3.69
CA GLN A 112 5.20 14.72 2.95
C GLN A 112 5.79 14.42 1.56
N ASP A 113 6.34 15.45 0.90
CA ASP A 113 6.92 15.30 -0.43
C ASP A 113 8.25 14.54 -0.36
N SER A 114 9.07 14.77 0.68
CA SER A 114 10.31 14.03 0.86
C SER A 114 10.04 12.57 1.22
N CYS A 115 9.04 12.29 2.06
CA CYS A 115 8.55 10.93 2.30
C CYS A 115 8.11 10.25 0.99
N GLN A 116 7.35 10.95 0.15
CA GLN A 116 6.88 10.41 -1.13
C GLN A 116 8.06 10.08 -2.06
N ARG A 117 9.04 10.98 -2.15
CA ARG A 117 10.24 10.78 -2.96
C ARG A 117 11.09 9.64 -2.46
N VAL A 118 11.29 9.50 -1.15
CA VAL A 118 11.97 8.34 -0.56
C VAL A 118 11.26 7.06 -0.97
N PHE A 119 9.93 6.97 -0.74
CA PHE A 119 9.15 5.79 -1.07
C PHE A 119 9.24 5.40 -2.55
N ASN A 120 9.22 6.39 -3.45
CA ASN A 120 9.32 6.19 -4.89
C ASN A 120 10.74 5.81 -5.36
N ALA A 121 11.77 6.28 -4.67
CA ALA A 121 13.15 6.15 -5.12
C ALA A 121 13.83 4.89 -4.55
N VAL A 122 13.53 4.49 -3.33
CA VAL A 122 14.17 3.31 -2.71
C VAL A 122 13.49 2.01 -3.14
N LEU A 123 12.18 2.01 -3.41
CA LEU A 123 11.47 0.84 -3.90
C LEU A 123 11.64 0.70 -5.42
N GLN A 124 12.13 -0.46 -5.87
CA GLN A 124 12.28 -0.77 -7.30
C GLN A 124 10.97 -0.69 -8.10
N SER A 125 9.83 -0.89 -7.43
CA SER A 125 8.50 -0.78 -8.03
C SER A 125 7.53 -0.23 -7.00
N ALA A 126 7.74 1.03 -6.63
CA ALA A 126 6.88 1.72 -5.70
C ALA A 126 5.41 1.68 -6.18
N PRO A 127 4.47 1.21 -5.34
CA PRO A 127 3.04 1.31 -5.65
C PRO A 127 2.65 2.76 -5.92
N ARG A 128 1.69 2.98 -6.81
CA ARG A 128 1.16 4.33 -7.09
C ARG A 128 0.70 4.98 -5.79
N ASN A 129 1.11 6.23 -5.60
CA ASN A 129 0.84 6.99 -4.40
C ASN A 129 0.68 8.48 -4.71
N VAL A 130 0.06 9.20 -3.77
CA VAL A 130 -0.05 10.67 -3.78
C VAL A 130 0.19 11.20 -2.37
N THR A 131 0.55 12.47 -2.24
CA THR A 131 0.62 13.15 -0.94
C THR A 131 -0.76 13.51 -0.41
N GLN A 132 -0.84 13.73 0.91
CA GLN A 132 -2.06 14.17 1.57
C GLN A 132 -2.58 15.48 0.94
N GLY A 133 -3.90 15.52 0.70
CA GLY A 133 -4.55 16.65 0.02
C GLY A 133 -4.68 16.50 -1.50
N GLN A 134 -4.22 15.39 -2.07
CA GLN A 134 -4.44 15.03 -3.48
C GLN A 134 -5.50 13.94 -3.63
N ASP A 135 -6.09 13.81 -4.84
CA ASP A 135 -7.08 12.77 -5.15
C ASP A 135 -6.45 11.37 -5.08
N ALA A 136 -6.89 10.59 -4.09
CA ALA A 136 -6.36 9.27 -3.78
C ALA A 136 -7.16 8.11 -4.42
N ARG A 137 -8.23 8.38 -5.19
CA ARG A 137 -9.15 7.34 -5.68
C ARG A 137 -8.51 6.34 -6.65
N LYS A 138 -7.38 6.69 -7.29
CA LYS A 138 -6.70 5.86 -8.31
C LYS A 138 -5.28 5.44 -7.91
N VAL A 139 -4.95 5.53 -6.63
CA VAL A 139 -3.64 5.13 -6.09
C VAL A 139 -3.80 4.12 -4.97
N ARG A 140 -2.70 3.46 -4.60
CA ARG A 140 -2.69 2.43 -3.56
C ARG A 140 -2.35 3.02 -2.18
N PHE A 141 -1.50 4.04 -2.14
CA PHE A 141 -1.07 4.67 -0.89
C PHE A 141 -1.24 6.19 -0.91
N ILE A 142 -1.49 6.75 0.27
CA ILE A 142 -1.53 8.18 0.56
C ILE A 142 -0.37 8.45 1.50
N VAL A 143 0.48 9.41 1.12
CA VAL A 143 1.69 9.75 1.83
C VAL A 143 1.44 10.96 2.71
N SER A 144 1.74 10.81 3.99
CA SER A 144 1.73 11.89 4.98
C SER A 144 2.99 11.83 5.84
N MET A 145 3.17 12.84 6.67
CA MET A 145 4.28 12.94 7.60
C MET A 145 3.75 13.44 8.95
N ILE A 146 4.12 12.77 10.03
CA ILE A 146 3.78 13.18 11.39
C ILE A 146 5.05 13.67 12.08
N GLY A 147 5.09 14.98 12.36
CA GLY A 147 6.26 15.63 12.94
C GLY A 147 6.56 15.14 14.35
N GLY A 148 7.81 14.77 14.63
CA GLY A 148 8.27 14.33 15.95
C GLY A 148 7.70 13.01 16.47
N ALA A 149 6.86 12.29 15.70
CA ALA A 149 6.23 11.04 16.13
C ALA A 149 7.17 9.82 16.10
N GLY A 150 8.34 9.95 15.48
CA GLY A 150 9.39 8.93 15.43
C GLY A 150 10.22 8.82 16.72
N GLY A 151 9.91 9.62 17.75
CA GLY A 151 10.59 9.55 19.04
C GLY A 151 12.00 10.11 19.00
N SER A 152 12.95 9.42 19.63
CA SER A 152 14.36 9.82 19.68
C SER A 152 15.25 8.74 19.08
N GLY A 153 16.29 9.16 18.37
CA GLY A 153 17.33 8.28 17.82
C GLY A 153 18.71 8.70 18.31
N THR A 154 19.60 7.73 18.48
CA THR A 154 21.01 8.00 18.78
C THR A 154 21.78 8.08 17.47
N ALA A 155 22.34 9.25 17.19
CA ALA A 155 23.20 9.47 16.04
C ALA A 155 24.51 8.68 16.17
N ILE A 156 25.22 8.54 15.05
CA ILE A 156 26.51 7.86 14.96
C ILE A 156 27.58 8.38 15.94
N ASP A 157 27.55 9.67 16.26
CA ASP A 157 28.46 10.30 17.22
C ASP A 157 28.05 10.09 18.69
N GLY A 158 26.96 9.35 18.93
CA GLY A 158 26.40 9.08 20.25
C GLY A 158 25.45 10.17 20.75
N THR A 159 25.20 11.23 19.98
CA THR A 159 24.25 12.27 20.38
C THR A 159 22.81 11.77 20.27
N LEU A 160 22.01 12.06 21.29
CA LEU A 160 20.57 11.77 21.26
C LEU A 160 19.86 12.90 20.53
N VAL A 161 19.13 12.55 19.47
CA VAL A 161 18.33 13.48 18.67
C VAL A 161 16.86 13.18 18.93
N PRO A 162 16.13 14.06 19.63
CA PRO A 162 14.70 13.91 19.82
C PRO A 162 13.91 14.46 18.62
N GLY A 163 12.63 14.13 18.56
CA GLY A 163 11.71 14.71 17.58
C GLY A 163 11.96 14.23 16.16
N LEU A 164 12.32 12.95 15.99
CA LEU A 164 12.39 12.34 14.67
C LEU A 164 11.01 12.36 14.01
N ASP A 165 10.95 12.75 12.75
CA ASP A 165 9.71 12.73 11.99
C ASP A 165 9.37 11.31 11.57
N LEU A 166 8.09 11.06 11.29
CA LEU A 166 7.61 9.76 10.85
C LEU A 166 6.92 9.90 9.50
N CYS A 167 7.45 9.24 8.47
CA CYS A 167 6.75 9.08 7.21
C CYS A 167 5.67 8.01 7.37
N VAL A 168 4.46 8.30 6.89
CA VAL A 168 3.32 7.39 6.98
C VAL A 168 2.72 7.20 5.59
N TYR A 169 2.51 5.94 5.21
CA TYR A 169 1.96 5.52 3.94
C TYR A 169 0.66 4.75 4.20
N HIS A 170 -0.47 5.45 4.23
CA HIS A 170 -1.79 4.85 4.43
C HIS A 170 -2.29 4.19 3.16
N GLN A 171 -2.86 3.00 3.26
CA GLN A 171 -3.53 2.35 2.16
C GLN A 171 -4.84 3.11 1.82
N SER A 172 -5.01 3.49 0.56
CA SER A 172 -6.17 4.29 0.12
C SER A 172 -7.52 3.59 0.33
N ALA A 173 -7.55 2.26 0.26
CA ALA A 173 -8.75 1.45 0.48
C ALA A 173 -9.18 1.42 1.96
N ALA A 174 -8.24 1.61 2.89
CA ALA A 174 -8.49 1.58 4.33
C ALA A 174 -8.90 2.95 4.90
N VAL A 175 -9.00 3.98 4.06
CA VAL A 175 -9.33 5.35 4.47
C VAL A 175 -10.58 5.84 3.75
N LYS A 176 -11.45 6.53 4.48
CA LYS A 176 -12.64 7.16 3.91
C LYS A 176 -12.26 8.37 3.06
N LEU A 177 -12.55 8.29 1.76
CA LEU A 177 -12.32 9.37 0.80
C LEU A 177 -13.60 10.16 0.52
N ASP A 178 -13.46 11.47 0.35
CA ASP A 178 -14.55 12.34 -0.09
C ASP A 178 -14.96 11.97 -1.54
N PRO A 179 -16.25 11.74 -1.83
CA PRO A 179 -16.68 11.30 -3.16
C PRO A 179 -16.42 12.31 -4.29
N GLN A 180 -16.36 13.61 -3.98
CA GLN A 180 -16.18 14.68 -4.96
C GLN A 180 -14.68 14.93 -5.22
N THR A 181 -13.92 15.13 -4.15
CA THR A 181 -12.51 15.52 -4.23
C THR A 181 -11.55 14.33 -4.25
N GLY A 182 -11.96 13.17 -3.73
CA GLY A 182 -11.11 11.99 -3.60
C GLY A 182 -10.04 12.09 -2.51
N ILE A 183 -10.12 13.12 -1.66
CA ILE A 183 -9.18 13.37 -0.56
C ILE A 183 -9.72 12.71 0.71
N PRO A 184 -8.87 12.20 1.63
CA PRO A 184 -9.31 11.73 2.94
C PRO A 184 -10.18 12.74 3.68
N THR A 185 -11.30 12.29 4.23
CA THR A 185 -12.22 13.15 5.00
C THR A 185 -11.76 13.37 6.45
N GLU A 186 -10.83 12.55 6.91
CA GLU A 186 -10.32 12.54 8.29
C GLU A 186 -8.81 12.75 8.28
N SER A 187 -8.27 13.18 9.42
CA SER A 187 -6.83 13.35 9.59
C SER A 187 -6.13 11.99 9.57
N LEU A 188 -5.10 11.83 8.73
CA LEU A 188 -4.33 10.59 8.63
C LEU A 188 -3.44 10.42 9.87
N THR A 189 -3.87 9.61 10.84
CA THR A 189 -3.10 9.21 12.04
C THR A 189 -2.77 7.72 12.01
N LEU A 190 -1.97 7.24 12.97
CA LEU A 190 -1.64 5.81 13.10
C LEU A 190 -2.79 4.94 13.63
N GLU A 191 -3.90 5.56 14.02
CA GLU A 191 -5.09 4.88 14.58
C GLU A 191 -6.16 4.59 13.51
N ILE A 192 -5.94 5.02 12.26
CA ILE A 192 -6.91 4.93 11.18
C ILE A 192 -6.35 4.08 10.05
N GLY A 193 -7.12 3.05 9.68
CA GLY A 193 -6.84 2.19 8.55
C GLY A 193 -5.52 1.44 8.67
N ASN A 194 -5.02 1.02 7.51
CA ASN A 194 -3.84 0.17 7.38
C ASN A 194 -2.75 0.94 6.63
N GLY A 195 -1.49 0.63 6.91
CA GLY A 195 -0.40 1.29 6.23
C GLY A 195 0.98 0.88 6.70
N VAL A 196 1.97 1.63 6.22
CA VAL A 196 3.38 1.45 6.54
C VAL A 196 3.92 2.74 7.14
N VAL A 197 4.72 2.63 8.19
CA VAL A 197 5.49 3.74 8.73
C VAL A 197 6.96 3.55 8.45
N TYR A 198 7.67 4.66 8.23
CA TYR A 198 9.12 4.69 8.09
C TYR A 198 9.71 5.80 8.94
N ASN A 199 10.66 5.43 9.80
CA ASN A 199 11.41 6.36 10.65
C ASN A 199 12.82 6.59 10.06
N PRO A 200 13.13 7.81 9.57
CA PRO A 200 14.43 8.17 8.98
C PRO A 200 15.57 8.24 10.00
N GLY A 201 15.30 8.36 11.30
CA GLY A 201 16.35 8.40 12.32
C GLY A 201 16.76 7.01 12.82
N THR A 202 15.88 6.03 12.74
CA THR A 202 16.16 4.65 13.19
C THR A 202 16.21 3.64 12.05
N GLY A 203 15.72 4.00 10.86
CA GLY A 203 15.56 3.09 9.73
C GLY A 203 14.45 2.08 9.89
N GLN A 204 13.67 2.16 10.98
CA GLN A 204 12.59 1.22 11.24
C GLN A 204 11.47 1.41 10.24
N VAL A 205 10.99 0.27 9.74
CA VAL A 205 9.80 0.18 8.90
C VAL A 205 8.86 -0.81 9.55
N LEU A 206 7.62 -0.39 9.81
CA LEU A 206 6.60 -1.20 10.46
C LEU A 206 5.30 -1.07 9.67
N SER A 207 4.53 -2.15 9.58
CA SER A 207 3.14 -2.09 9.16
C SER A 207 2.23 -1.84 10.37
N PHE A 208 1.07 -1.26 10.12
CA PHE A 208 -0.01 -1.12 11.09
C PHE A 208 -1.35 -1.44 10.42
N THR A 209 -2.27 -1.99 11.21
CA THR A 209 -3.61 -2.41 10.80
C THR A 209 -4.56 -2.05 11.94
N ASN A 210 -5.66 -1.35 11.63
CA ASN A 210 -6.67 -0.92 12.61
C ASN A 210 -8.09 -1.19 12.13
#